data_AF-A0A7Y8IUW9-F1
#
_entry.id   AF-A0A7Y8IUW9-F1
#
_cell.length_a   1.000
_cell.length_b   1.000
_cell.length_c   1.000
_cell.angle_alpha   90.00
_cell.angle_beta   90.00
_cell.angle_gamma   90.00
#
_symmetry.space_group_name_H-M   'P 1'
#
loop_
_entity.id
_entity.type
_entity.pdbx_description
1 polymer ?
#
loop_
_entity_poly.entity_id
_entity_poly.type
_entity_poly.pdbx_seq_one_letter_code
_entity_poly.pdbx_strand_id
1 'polypeptide(L)'
;MTIGRFGLRRRNYDFPPFRPPSEANSLLLRVTRGCPWNRCAFCSMYKGMKFEIRKLEEVLEDIELAKELYGDRVGTVFMGDSNSLVAKTEMLVNVLNALHASFPHLQRVTSYARAKTIAKKPLDDLIKIRQAGLNRLHVGLETGDRELLEQIGKGATPEEMVEAGKKAKQAGFEYSLYVLLGIGGEQKWEQHAIGTAEVLNQIDPHFIRVRTFIPQPNSPLFEAMEKGIFQPASPETILKETKLLLEKLQVTSQFLSDHISNLLPLHGKLPEEKEKMIQMIEEGLKELGENDLLREEMEMRRHLT
;
A
#
# COMPACT_ATOMS: atom_id res chain seq x y z
N MET A 1 4.39 3.34 -48.68
CA MET A 1 4.60 4.37 -47.64
C MET A 1 5.89 4.05 -46.91
N THR A 2 6.78 5.03 -46.87
CA THR A 2 8.22 4.88 -46.71
C THR A 2 8.63 4.48 -45.30
N ILE A 3 9.43 3.43 -45.22
CA ILE A 3 10.16 2.97 -44.04
C ILE A 3 11.10 4.09 -43.61
N GLY A 4 10.86 4.67 -42.44
CA GLY A 4 11.74 5.65 -41.81
C GLY A 4 13.09 5.02 -41.48
N ARG A 5 14.16 5.59 -42.02
CA ARG A 5 15.55 5.12 -42.03
C ARG A 5 16.31 5.34 -40.72
N PHE A 6 15.61 5.49 -39.60
CA PHE A 6 16.18 5.50 -38.26
C PHE A 6 15.38 4.52 -37.42
N GLY A 7 16.03 3.44 -37.00
CA GLY A 7 15.49 2.40 -36.12
C GLY A 7 15.21 2.88 -34.70
N LEU A 8 14.55 4.03 -34.55
CA LEU A 8 13.87 4.35 -33.32
C LEU A 8 12.65 3.44 -33.26
N ARG A 9 12.78 2.26 -32.64
CA ARG A 9 11.63 1.63 -31.99
C ARG A 9 11.01 2.76 -31.17
N ARG A 10 9.83 3.25 -31.55
CA ARG A 10 9.02 4.08 -30.65
C ARG A 10 8.83 3.21 -29.41
N ARG A 11 9.63 3.46 -28.38
CA ARG A 11 9.38 2.92 -27.05
C ARG A 11 8.02 3.50 -26.69
N ASN A 12 6.97 2.68 -26.74
CA ASN A 12 5.64 3.12 -26.35
C ASN A 12 5.75 3.61 -24.91
N TYR A 13 5.28 4.82 -24.65
CA TYR A 13 5.31 5.40 -23.32
C TYR A 13 4.49 4.52 -22.38
N ASP A 14 5.14 3.96 -21.36
CA ASP A 14 4.50 3.17 -20.32
C ASP A 14 4.21 4.08 -19.12
N PHE A 15 2.93 4.21 -18.75
CA PHE A 15 2.55 5.06 -17.63
C PHE A 15 3.21 4.57 -16.33
N PRO A 16 3.72 5.48 -15.49
CA PRO A 16 4.35 5.10 -14.24
C PRO A 16 3.33 4.41 -13.31
N PRO A 17 3.77 3.42 -12.51
CA PRO A 17 2.89 2.80 -11.53
C PRO A 17 2.54 3.79 -10.41
N PHE A 18 1.38 3.59 -9.79
CA PHE A 18 1.08 4.22 -8.50
C PHE A 18 2.11 3.81 -7.45
N ARG A 19 2.49 4.74 -6.58
CA ARG A 19 3.51 4.56 -5.54
C ARG A 19 3.11 5.24 -4.23
N PRO A 20 3.57 4.75 -3.07
CA PRO A 20 3.33 5.43 -1.81
C PRO A 20 4.30 6.62 -1.63
N PRO A 21 3.98 7.62 -0.78
CA PRO A 21 4.84 8.78 -0.55
C PRO A 21 6.28 8.44 -0.17
N SER A 22 6.48 7.36 0.59
CA SER A 22 7.81 6.85 0.98
C SER A 22 8.70 6.40 -0.19
N GLU A 23 8.15 6.28 -1.40
CA GLU A 23 8.87 5.87 -2.62
C GLU A 23 8.91 7.00 -3.68
N ALA A 24 8.64 8.25 -3.28
CA ALA A 24 8.59 9.40 -4.18
C ALA A 24 9.91 9.66 -4.94
N ASN A 25 11.04 9.23 -4.38
CA ASN A 25 12.36 9.40 -4.98
C ASN A 25 12.94 8.09 -5.55
N SER A 26 12.19 6.99 -5.51
CA SER A 26 12.65 5.71 -6.03
C SER A 26 12.51 5.65 -7.55
N LEU A 27 13.48 5.01 -8.22
CA LEU A 27 13.32 4.57 -9.60
C LEU A 27 12.13 3.63 -9.68
N LEU A 28 11.20 3.89 -10.60
CA LEU A 28 10.00 3.08 -10.77
C LEU A 28 10.27 1.98 -11.78
N LEU A 29 10.15 0.73 -11.35
CA LEU A 29 10.28 -0.43 -12.21
C LEU A 29 8.96 -1.20 -12.22
N ARG A 30 8.48 -1.57 -13.42
CA ARG A 30 7.28 -2.40 -13.57
C ARG A 30 7.70 -3.81 -13.94
N VAL A 31 7.51 -4.77 -13.05
CA VAL A 31 7.64 -6.22 -13.36
C VAL A 31 6.30 -6.81 -13.79
N THR A 32 5.23 -6.27 -13.23
CA THR A 32 3.84 -6.55 -13.63
C THR A 32 3.18 -5.27 -14.09
N ARG A 33 2.09 -5.36 -14.86
CA ARG A 33 1.18 -4.23 -15.08
C ARG A 33 -0.19 -4.54 -14.51
N GLY A 34 -0.79 -3.59 -13.81
CA GLY A 34 -2.16 -3.70 -13.32
C GLY A 34 -2.32 -4.51 -12.04
N CYS A 35 -3.55 -4.99 -11.81
CA CYS A 35 -3.90 -5.79 -10.64
C CYS A 35 -4.48 -7.16 -10.99
N PRO A 36 -3.90 -8.28 -10.52
CA PRO A 36 -4.43 -9.61 -10.82
C PRO A 36 -5.76 -9.88 -10.10
N TRP A 37 -6.09 -9.08 -9.09
CA TRP A 37 -7.37 -9.17 -8.38
C TRP A 37 -8.43 -8.26 -8.96
N ASN A 38 -8.12 -6.97 -9.08
CA ASN A 38 -8.94 -5.89 -9.64
C ASN A 38 -10.43 -5.84 -9.24
N ARG A 39 -10.81 -6.46 -8.12
CA ARG A 39 -12.22 -6.60 -7.67
C ARG A 39 -12.55 -5.82 -6.41
N CYS A 40 -11.58 -5.16 -5.78
CA CYS A 40 -11.86 -4.33 -4.60
C CYS A 40 -12.90 -3.25 -4.92
N ALA A 41 -13.87 -3.08 -4.02
CA ALA A 41 -15.00 -2.16 -4.17
C ALA A 41 -14.60 -0.68 -4.06
N PHE A 42 -13.48 -0.39 -3.38
CA PHE A 42 -12.99 0.97 -3.13
C PHE A 42 -11.93 1.47 -4.13
N CYS A 43 -11.37 0.57 -4.95
CA CYS A 43 -10.16 0.85 -5.72
C CYS A 43 -10.49 1.13 -7.20
N SER A 44 -10.01 2.25 -7.73
CA SER A 44 -10.15 2.66 -9.15
C SER A 44 -8.85 2.49 -9.97
N MET A 45 -7.71 2.31 -9.30
CA MET A 45 -6.35 2.47 -9.85
C MET A 45 -6.08 1.73 -11.16
N TYR A 46 -6.50 0.46 -11.27
CA TYR A 46 -6.14 -0.42 -12.39
C TYR A 46 -7.36 -0.96 -13.15
N LYS A 47 -8.55 -0.36 -12.99
CA LYS A 47 -9.80 -0.88 -13.59
C LYS A 47 -9.77 -0.91 -15.13
N GLY A 48 -9.06 0.04 -15.75
CA GLY A 48 -8.86 0.09 -17.21
C GLY A 48 -7.67 -0.71 -17.74
N MET A 49 -6.94 -1.45 -16.89
CA MET A 49 -5.71 -2.14 -17.27
C MET A 49 -5.83 -3.65 -17.11
N LYS A 50 -5.53 -4.39 -18.19
CA LYS A 50 -5.41 -5.85 -18.12
C LYS A 50 -4.16 -6.21 -17.34
N PHE A 51 -4.30 -7.14 -16.40
CA PHE A 51 -3.15 -7.65 -15.66
C PHE A 51 -2.22 -8.44 -16.58
N GLU A 52 -0.92 -8.19 -16.46
CA GLU A 52 0.12 -9.00 -17.09
C GLU A 52 1.39 -9.05 -16.25
N ILE A 53 2.11 -10.15 -16.39
CA ILE A 53 3.51 -10.28 -15.98
C ILE A 53 4.33 -9.96 -17.23
N ARG A 54 5.22 -8.97 -17.15
CA ARG A 54 6.05 -8.57 -18.29
C ARG A 54 7.09 -9.65 -18.59
N LYS A 55 7.62 -9.64 -19.81
CA LYS A 55 8.73 -10.53 -20.17
C LYS A 55 9.99 -10.07 -19.46
N LEU A 56 10.85 -11.02 -19.08
CA LEU A 56 12.09 -10.70 -18.36
C LEU A 56 12.97 -9.77 -19.19
N GLU A 57 13.07 -10.01 -20.50
CA GLU A 57 13.90 -9.23 -21.43
C GLU A 57 13.47 -7.76 -21.46
N GLU A 58 12.16 -7.49 -21.45
CA GLU A 58 11.63 -6.12 -21.43
C GLU A 58 11.95 -5.40 -20.13
N VAL A 59 11.94 -6.11 -18.99
CA VAL A 59 12.29 -5.52 -17.69
C VAL A 59 13.79 -5.24 -17.63
N LEU A 60 14.63 -6.12 -18.18
CA LEU A 60 16.08 -5.90 -18.25
C LEU A 60 16.43 -4.73 -19.18
N GLU A 61 15.74 -4.58 -20.31
CA GLU A 61 15.89 -3.42 -21.20
C GLU A 61 15.57 -2.09 -20.47
N ASP A 62 14.56 -2.08 -19.60
CA ASP A 62 14.22 -0.89 -18.80
C ASP A 62 15.30 -0.58 -17.75
N ILE A 63 15.92 -1.59 -17.15
CA ILE A 63 17.02 -1.42 -16.18
C ILE A 63 18.24 -0.81 -16.87
N GLU A 64 18.60 -1.31 -18.05
CA GLU A 64 19.72 -0.77 -18.83
C GLU A 64 19.42 0.66 -19.28
N LEU A 65 18.21 0.95 -19.73
CA LEU A 65 17.81 2.33 -20.02
C LEU A 65 17.93 3.23 -18.80
N ALA A 66 17.45 2.77 -17.64
CA ALA A 66 17.54 3.55 -16.41
C ALA A 66 19.01 3.80 -16.03
N LYS A 67 19.90 2.83 -16.26
CA LYS A 67 21.35 3.01 -16.09
C LYS A 67 21.91 4.06 -17.04
N GLU A 68 21.53 4.04 -18.31
CA GLU A 68 21.94 5.06 -19.30
C GLU A 68 21.49 6.48 -18.91
N LEU A 69 20.26 6.62 -18.39
CA LEU A 69 19.67 7.92 -18.06
C LEU A 69 20.13 8.46 -16.69
N TYR A 70 20.21 7.60 -15.69
CA TYR A 70 20.44 8.00 -14.30
C TYR A 70 21.87 7.73 -13.82
N GLY A 71 22.60 6.81 -14.45
CA GLY A 71 23.92 6.36 -14.00
C GLY A 71 23.87 5.79 -12.59
N ASP A 72 24.92 6.04 -11.81
CA ASP A 72 25.06 5.53 -10.43
C ASP A 72 24.21 6.28 -9.39
N ARG A 73 23.35 7.22 -9.82
CA ARG A 73 22.52 8.05 -8.92
C ARG A 73 21.32 7.31 -8.33
N VAL A 74 21.00 6.11 -8.82
CA VAL A 74 19.86 5.34 -8.35
C VAL A 74 20.19 4.69 -7.00
N GLY A 75 19.74 5.32 -5.91
CA GLY A 75 19.89 4.80 -4.55
C GLY A 75 18.75 3.88 -4.10
N THR A 76 17.55 4.03 -4.67
CA THR A 76 16.38 3.21 -4.32
C THR A 76 15.53 2.87 -5.54
N VAL A 77 14.94 1.68 -5.53
CA VAL A 77 14.06 1.18 -6.59
C VAL A 77 12.73 0.72 -5.97
N PHE A 78 11.64 1.11 -6.62
CA PHE A 78 10.31 0.64 -6.29
C PHE A 78 9.74 -0.20 -7.44
N MET A 79 9.60 -1.49 -7.19
CA MET A 79 8.91 -2.44 -8.05
C MET A 79 7.40 -2.26 -7.88
N GLY A 80 6.84 -1.40 -8.73
CA GLY A 80 5.47 -0.91 -8.63
C GLY A 80 4.40 -1.91 -9.09
N ASP A 81 3.26 -1.35 -9.48
CA ASP A 81 2.00 -2.05 -9.72
C ASP A 81 1.46 -2.74 -8.48
N SER A 82 0.50 -3.65 -8.61
CA SER A 82 -0.21 -4.16 -7.43
C SER A 82 0.48 -5.31 -6.69
N ASN A 83 1.27 -6.15 -7.38
CA ASN A 83 1.59 -7.48 -6.89
C ASN A 83 2.75 -8.15 -7.65
N SER A 84 3.95 -7.56 -7.63
CA SER A 84 5.09 -8.12 -8.37
C SER A 84 5.47 -9.53 -7.93
N LEU A 85 5.17 -9.92 -6.68
CA LEU A 85 5.46 -11.24 -6.11
C LEU A 85 4.71 -12.41 -6.77
N VAL A 86 3.75 -12.13 -7.64
CA VAL A 86 3.07 -13.15 -8.45
C VAL A 86 3.95 -13.70 -9.57
N ALA A 87 5.00 -12.97 -9.95
CA ALA A 87 5.99 -13.45 -10.90
C ALA A 87 6.74 -14.69 -10.36
N LYS A 88 7.32 -15.46 -11.27
CA LYS A 88 8.16 -16.61 -10.91
C LYS A 88 9.36 -16.13 -10.10
N THR A 89 9.75 -16.92 -9.11
CA THR A 89 10.85 -16.62 -8.19
C THR A 89 12.14 -16.33 -8.95
N GLU A 90 12.50 -17.17 -9.92
CA GLU A 90 13.67 -16.98 -10.79
C GLU A 90 13.65 -15.66 -11.57
N MET A 91 12.48 -15.23 -12.03
CA MET A 91 12.35 -13.95 -12.74
C MET A 91 12.66 -12.78 -11.79
N LEU A 92 12.11 -12.80 -10.57
CA LEU A 92 12.37 -11.76 -9.58
C LEU A 92 13.84 -11.73 -9.16
N VAL A 93 14.45 -12.90 -8.96
CA VAL A 93 15.89 -13.02 -8.64
C VAL A 93 16.74 -12.43 -9.76
N ASN A 94 16.46 -12.76 -11.03
CA ASN A 94 17.18 -12.19 -12.17
C ASN A 94 17.04 -10.67 -12.27
N VAL A 95 15.83 -10.14 -12.05
CA VAL A 95 15.58 -8.69 -12.03
C VAL A 95 16.37 -8.00 -10.91
N LEU A 96 16.35 -8.56 -9.70
CA LEU A 96 17.03 -7.98 -8.54
C LEU A 96 18.56 -8.01 -8.72
N ASN A 97 19.11 -9.11 -9.22
CA ASN A 97 20.52 -9.23 -9.54
C ASN A 97 20.94 -8.21 -10.61
N ALA A 98 20.13 -8.01 -11.64
CA ALA A 98 20.38 -7.00 -12.67
C ALA A 98 20.35 -5.59 -12.08
N LEU A 99 19.39 -5.26 -11.21
CA LEU A 99 19.35 -3.97 -10.52
C LEU A 99 20.63 -3.71 -9.71
N HIS A 100 21.07 -4.67 -8.90
CA HIS A 100 22.28 -4.51 -8.08
C HIS A 100 23.57 -4.48 -8.92
N ALA A 101 23.61 -5.17 -10.06
CA ALA A 101 24.72 -5.09 -11.00
C ALA A 101 24.76 -3.75 -11.76
N SER A 102 23.59 -3.19 -12.08
CA SER A 102 23.48 -1.94 -12.84
C SER A 102 23.62 -0.69 -11.98
N PHE A 103 23.34 -0.78 -10.68
CA PHE A 103 23.39 0.35 -9.74
C PHE A 103 24.23 0.01 -8.49
N PRO A 104 25.55 0.28 -8.50
CA PRO A 104 26.47 -0.08 -7.41
C PRO A 104 26.13 0.56 -6.04
N HIS A 105 25.41 1.69 -6.04
CA HIS A 105 24.96 2.39 -4.83
C HIS A 105 23.51 2.10 -4.45
N LEU A 106 22.88 1.09 -5.05
CA LEU A 106 21.51 0.69 -4.73
C LEU A 106 21.41 0.16 -3.30
N GLN A 107 20.74 0.93 -2.44
CA GLN A 107 20.59 0.63 -1.02
C GLN A 107 19.34 -0.19 -0.73
N ARG A 108 18.27 0.03 -1.51
CA ARG A 108 16.96 -0.51 -1.20
C ARG A 108 16.11 -0.76 -2.44
N VAL A 109 15.59 -1.98 -2.55
CA VAL A 109 14.51 -2.34 -3.46
C VAL A 109 13.26 -2.69 -2.66
N THR A 110 12.11 -2.14 -3.04
CA THR A 110 10.83 -2.45 -2.39
C THR A 110 9.77 -2.76 -3.41
N SER A 111 8.69 -3.43 -2.99
CA SER A 111 7.61 -3.78 -3.90
C SER A 111 6.24 -3.75 -3.24
N TYR A 112 5.22 -3.42 -4.03
CA TYR A 112 3.86 -3.78 -3.67
C TYR A 112 3.64 -5.29 -3.81
N ALA A 113 2.89 -5.86 -2.86
CA ALA A 113 2.49 -7.25 -2.86
C ALA A 113 1.08 -7.44 -2.30
N ARG A 114 0.43 -8.54 -2.66
CA ARG A 114 -0.81 -8.99 -2.00
C ARG A 114 -0.51 -10.05 -0.96
N ALA A 115 -1.15 -9.94 0.20
CA ALA A 115 -1.05 -10.93 1.28
C ALA A 115 -1.30 -12.37 0.78
N LYS A 116 -2.38 -12.58 0.02
CA LYS A 116 -2.71 -13.90 -0.54
C LYS A 116 -1.62 -14.50 -1.44
N THR A 117 -0.85 -13.65 -2.14
CA THR A 117 0.30 -14.09 -2.94
C THR A 117 1.44 -14.55 -2.03
N ILE A 118 1.72 -13.77 -0.99
CA ILE A 118 2.78 -14.07 -0.03
C ILE A 118 2.46 -15.36 0.73
N ALA A 119 1.24 -15.50 1.26
CA ALA A 119 0.79 -16.72 1.96
C ALA A 119 1.00 -17.97 1.10
N LYS A 120 0.59 -17.92 -0.18
CA LYS A 120 0.72 -19.05 -1.11
C LYS A 120 2.15 -19.32 -1.60
N LYS A 121 3.03 -18.32 -1.63
CA LYS A 121 4.40 -18.50 -2.14
C LYS A 121 5.22 -19.29 -1.11
N PRO A 122 5.99 -20.33 -1.50
CA PRO A 122 6.82 -21.09 -0.56
C PRO A 122 7.76 -20.18 0.23
N LEU A 123 8.04 -20.54 1.49
CA LEU A 123 8.94 -19.74 2.33
C LEU A 123 10.35 -19.66 1.74
N ASP A 124 10.88 -20.77 1.21
CA ASP A 124 12.20 -20.80 0.58
C ASP A 124 12.30 -19.85 -0.63
N ASP A 125 11.21 -19.73 -1.39
CA ASP A 125 11.14 -18.80 -2.51
C ASP A 125 11.15 -17.34 -2.04
N LEU A 126 10.44 -17.05 -0.94
CA LEU A 126 10.47 -15.73 -0.30
C LEU A 126 11.86 -15.40 0.23
N ILE A 127 12.55 -16.36 0.84
CA ILE A 127 13.94 -16.21 1.30
C ILE A 127 14.89 -15.93 0.13
N LYS A 128 14.79 -16.68 -0.97
CA LYS A 128 15.58 -16.43 -2.19
C LYS A 128 15.38 -15.02 -2.74
N ILE A 129 14.13 -14.56 -2.80
CA ILE A 129 13.81 -13.20 -3.26
C ILE A 129 14.39 -12.15 -2.31
N ARG A 130 14.30 -12.36 -0.99
CA ARG A 130 14.88 -11.47 0.00
C ARG A 130 16.41 -11.40 -0.11
N GLN A 131 17.07 -12.54 -0.30
CA GLN A 131 18.52 -12.66 -0.45
C GLN A 131 19.02 -12.02 -1.75
N ALA A 132 18.22 -12.07 -2.82
CA ALA A 132 18.55 -11.39 -4.08
C ALA A 132 18.47 -9.85 -4.00
N GLY A 133 17.90 -9.29 -2.92
CA GLY A 133 17.97 -7.86 -2.66
C GLY A 133 16.63 -7.14 -2.49
N LEU A 134 15.48 -7.84 -2.51
CA LEU A 134 14.19 -7.19 -2.23
C LEU A 134 14.03 -6.96 -0.71
N ASN A 135 14.07 -5.72 -0.25
CA ASN A 135 14.11 -5.39 1.17
C ASN A 135 12.73 -5.35 1.84
N ARG A 136 11.75 -4.68 1.20
CA ARG A 136 10.45 -4.37 1.83
C ARG A 136 9.27 -4.74 0.94
N LEU A 137 8.24 -5.27 1.59
CA LEU A 137 6.93 -5.47 0.99
C LEU A 137 5.92 -4.47 1.54
N HIS A 138 5.27 -3.76 0.63
CA HIS A 138 4.15 -2.86 0.87
C HIS A 138 2.86 -3.62 0.58
N VAL A 139 2.01 -3.84 1.59
CA VAL A 139 0.82 -4.69 1.47
C VAL A 139 -0.40 -3.98 2.05
N GLY A 140 -1.46 -3.89 1.26
CA GLY A 140 -2.74 -3.37 1.74
C GLY A 140 -3.47 -4.39 2.60
N LEU A 141 -3.59 -4.11 3.89
CA LEU A 141 -4.51 -4.79 4.82
C LEU A 141 -5.93 -4.24 4.61
N GLU A 142 -6.05 -2.92 4.48
CA GLU A 142 -7.26 -2.10 4.44
C GLU A 142 -8.07 -2.16 5.73
N THR A 143 -8.49 -3.36 6.13
CA THR A 143 -9.20 -3.67 7.38
C THR A 143 -8.83 -5.09 7.84
N GLY A 144 -8.74 -5.30 9.15
CA GLY A 144 -8.65 -6.65 9.72
C GLY A 144 -10.00 -7.27 10.07
N ASP A 145 -11.09 -6.52 9.96
CA ASP A 145 -12.44 -7.06 10.16
C ASP A 145 -12.85 -7.98 9.00
N ARG A 146 -13.32 -9.19 9.34
CA ARG A 146 -13.70 -10.22 8.37
C ARG A 146 -14.85 -9.77 7.48
N GLU A 147 -15.90 -9.23 8.09
CA GLU A 147 -17.12 -8.86 7.36
C GLU A 147 -16.83 -7.73 6.37
N LEU A 148 -16.07 -6.72 6.79
CA LEU A 148 -15.65 -5.63 5.92
C LEU A 148 -14.71 -6.10 4.81
N LEU A 149 -13.76 -7.01 5.07
CA LEU A 149 -12.90 -7.58 4.02
C LEU A 149 -13.70 -8.26 2.91
N GLU A 150 -14.78 -8.96 3.27
CA GLU A 150 -15.73 -9.58 2.35
C GLU A 150 -16.54 -8.53 1.60
N GLN A 151 -17.10 -7.54 2.30
CA GLN A 151 -17.90 -6.46 1.69
C GLN A 151 -17.12 -5.63 0.68
N ILE A 152 -15.86 -5.27 1.00
CA ILE A 152 -15.02 -4.53 0.06
C ILE A 152 -14.39 -5.42 -1.01
N GLY A 153 -14.64 -6.74 -0.97
CA GLY A 153 -14.13 -7.70 -1.93
C GLY A 153 -12.60 -7.70 -1.99
N LYS A 154 -11.88 -7.66 -0.86
CA LYS A 154 -10.41 -7.64 -0.81
C LYS A 154 -9.77 -8.93 -1.33
N GLY A 155 -10.51 -10.04 -1.22
CA GLY A 155 -10.11 -11.36 -1.67
C GLY A 155 -9.02 -11.98 -0.81
N ALA A 156 -9.00 -11.67 0.48
CA ALA A 156 -8.15 -12.26 1.50
C ALA A 156 -8.88 -12.25 2.86
N THR A 157 -8.64 -13.26 3.71
CA THR A 157 -9.18 -13.31 5.08
C THR A 157 -8.18 -12.73 6.10
N PRO A 158 -8.62 -12.41 7.34
CA PRO A 158 -7.71 -12.01 8.42
C PRO A 158 -6.57 -13.03 8.64
N GLU A 159 -6.86 -14.33 8.59
CA GLU A 159 -5.86 -15.39 8.77
C GLU A 159 -4.84 -15.41 7.64
N GLU A 160 -5.28 -15.26 6.38
CA GLU A 160 -4.38 -15.15 5.23
C GLU A 160 -3.49 -13.90 5.34
N MET A 161 -3.99 -12.80 5.92
CA MET A 161 -3.19 -11.59 6.20
C MET A 161 -2.14 -11.87 7.29
N VAL A 162 -2.52 -12.53 8.38
CA VAL A 162 -1.61 -12.90 9.47
C VAL A 162 -0.53 -13.88 8.99
N GLU A 163 -0.92 -14.93 8.25
CA GLU A 163 0.01 -15.90 7.67
C GLU A 163 1.02 -15.20 6.75
N ALA A 164 0.54 -14.35 5.83
CA ALA A 164 1.39 -13.59 4.93
C ALA A 164 2.39 -12.71 5.68
N GLY A 165 1.93 -11.98 6.71
CA GLY A 165 2.79 -11.10 7.50
C GLY A 165 3.87 -11.86 8.27
N LYS A 166 3.49 -12.96 8.94
CA LYS A 166 4.44 -13.83 9.65
C LYS A 166 5.47 -14.43 8.69
N LYS A 167 5.02 -14.94 7.54
CA LYS A 167 5.89 -15.54 6.52
C LYS A 167 6.85 -14.54 5.89
N ALA A 168 6.38 -13.31 5.61
CA ALA A 168 7.24 -12.24 5.10
C ALA A 168 8.32 -11.84 6.12
N LYS A 169 7.95 -11.65 7.39
CA LYS A 169 8.92 -11.37 8.46
C LYS A 169 9.91 -12.52 8.65
N GLN A 170 9.45 -13.77 8.63
CA GLN A 170 10.30 -14.95 8.74
C GLN A 170 11.31 -15.05 7.58
N ALA A 171 10.92 -14.67 6.37
CA ALA A 171 11.82 -14.60 5.22
C ALA A 171 12.83 -13.45 5.32
N GLY A 172 12.68 -12.52 6.27
CA GLY A 172 13.58 -11.40 6.51
C GLY A 172 13.20 -10.09 5.82
N PHE A 173 11.96 -9.96 5.30
CA PHE A 173 11.48 -8.71 4.72
C PHE A 173 11.12 -7.68 5.81
N GLU A 174 11.38 -6.40 5.52
CA GLU A 174 10.60 -5.34 6.14
C GLU A 174 9.14 -5.43 5.63
N TYR A 175 8.19 -5.28 6.53
CA TYR A 175 6.77 -5.45 6.22
C TYR A 175 5.99 -4.20 6.57
N SER A 176 5.38 -3.57 5.56
CA SER A 176 4.65 -2.32 5.67
C SER A 176 3.18 -2.55 5.31
N LEU A 177 2.30 -2.43 6.30
CA LEU A 177 0.86 -2.64 6.13
C LEU A 177 0.12 -1.32 6.00
N TYR A 178 -0.83 -1.27 5.07
CA TYR A 178 -1.72 -0.13 4.87
C TYR A 178 -3.12 -0.41 5.40
N VAL A 179 -3.67 0.53 6.17
CA VAL A 179 -5.03 0.53 6.73
C VAL A 179 -5.81 1.69 6.13
N LEU A 180 -7.07 1.45 5.74
CA LEU A 180 -7.96 2.48 5.19
C LEU A 180 -8.94 2.95 6.27
N LEU A 181 -8.60 4.05 6.94
CA LEU A 181 -9.45 4.59 8.00
C LEU A 181 -10.80 5.03 7.43
N GLY A 182 -11.89 4.74 8.14
CA GLY A 182 -13.26 5.06 7.72
C GLY A 182 -13.82 4.17 6.62
N ILE A 183 -13.13 3.09 6.22
CA ILE A 183 -13.62 2.14 5.20
C ILE A 183 -14.91 1.42 5.65
N GLY A 184 -15.15 1.33 6.96
CA GLY A 184 -16.38 0.80 7.55
C GLY A 184 -17.57 1.76 7.53
N GLY A 185 -17.36 3.02 7.13
CA GLY A 185 -18.39 4.06 7.21
C GLY A 185 -18.77 4.39 8.67
N GLU A 186 -19.86 5.12 8.85
CA GLU A 186 -20.37 5.48 10.18
C GLU A 186 -20.81 4.26 11.02
N GLN A 187 -21.19 3.17 10.36
CA GLN A 187 -21.83 2.05 11.03
C GLN A 187 -20.83 1.04 11.60
N LYS A 188 -19.65 0.89 10.99
CA LYS A 188 -18.74 -0.24 11.27
C LYS A 188 -17.34 0.17 11.69
N TRP A 189 -17.15 1.43 12.08
CA TRP A 189 -15.85 1.95 12.48
C TRP A 189 -15.28 1.21 13.71
N GLU A 190 -16.11 0.84 14.70
CA GLU A 190 -15.64 0.15 15.91
C GLU A 190 -15.09 -1.25 15.60
N GLN A 191 -15.86 -2.07 14.87
CA GLN A 191 -15.41 -3.41 14.47
C GLN A 191 -14.20 -3.33 13.53
N HIS A 192 -14.14 -2.32 12.67
CA HIS A 192 -12.98 -2.07 11.81
C HIS A 192 -11.72 -1.83 12.66
N ALA A 193 -11.77 -0.91 13.63
CA ALA A 193 -10.63 -0.61 14.49
C ALA A 193 -10.16 -1.85 15.29
N ILE A 194 -11.10 -2.56 15.92
CA ILE A 194 -10.80 -3.74 16.74
C ILE A 194 -10.23 -4.87 15.90
N GLY A 195 -10.90 -5.28 14.81
CA GLY A 195 -10.44 -6.37 13.95
C GLY A 195 -9.11 -6.05 13.27
N THR A 196 -8.89 -4.78 12.91
CA THR A 196 -7.59 -4.33 12.39
C THR A 196 -6.48 -4.45 13.42
N ALA A 197 -6.72 -4.02 14.67
CA ALA A 197 -5.76 -4.19 15.76
C ALA A 197 -5.42 -5.67 16.01
N GLU A 198 -6.43 -6.56 15.99
CA GLU A 198 -6.23 -8.00 16.18
C GLU A 198 -5.29 -8.62 15.13
N VAL A 199 -5.44 -8.26 13.85
CA VAL A 199 -4.55 -8.72 12.78
C VAL A 199 -3.15 -8.13 12.95
N LEU A 200 -3.07 -6.82 13.21
CA LEU A 200 -1.79 -6.12 13.35
C LEU A 200 -0.98 -6.64 14.54
N ASN A 201 -1.61 -6.89 15.69
CA ASN A 201 -0.96 -7.43 16.89
C ASN A 201 -0.37 -8.83 16.67
N GLN A 202 -0.98 -9.64 15.81
CA GLN A 202 -0.47 -10.97 15.48
C GLN A 202 0.70 -10.95 14.49
N ILE A 203 0.83 -9.89 13.69
CA ILE A 203 1.89 -9.73 12.70
C ILE A 203 3.07 -8.94 13.27
N ASP A 204 2.79 -7.89 14.04
CA ASP A 204 3.73 -6.88 14.50
C ASP A 204 4.57 -6.32 13.33
N PRO A 205 3.95 -5.66 12.33
CA PRO A 205 4.66 -5.22 11.13
C PRO A 205 5.71 -4.16 11.47
N HIS A 206 6.66 -3.92 10.55
CA HIS A 206 7.65 -2.86 10.76
C HIS A 206 7.00 -1.48 10.66
N PHE A 207 6.03 -1.33 9.75
CA PHE A 207 5.30 -0.08 9.53
C PHE A 207 3.79 -0.35 9.47
N ILE A 208 3.03 0.47 10.20
CA ILE A 208 1.58 0.61 10.07
C ILE A 208 1.33 1.98 9.44
N ARG A 209 0.75 1.98 8.24
CA ARG A 209 0.49 3.19 7.47
C ARG A 209 -1.00 3.37 7.34
N VAL A 210 -1.53 4.44 7.92
CA VAL A 210 -2.95 4.74 7.80
C VAL A 210 -3.20 5.71 6.66
N ARG A 211 -4.32 5.52 5.97
CA ARG A 211 -4.84 6.44 4.97
C ARG A 211 -6.34 6.59 5.18
N THR A 212 -6.83 7.81 5.36
CA THR A 212 -8.28 8.04 5.33
C THR A 212 -8.83 7.61 3.97
N PHE A 213 -9.89 6.80 4.00
CA PHE A 213 -10.58 6.35 2.81
C PHE A 213 -11.21 7.55 2.10
N ILE A 214 -10.81 7.74 0.84
CA ILE A 214 -11.44 8.69 -0.07
C ILE A 214 -12.23 7.89 -1.12
N PRO A 215 -13.57 8.01 -1.15
CA PRO A 215 -14.41 7.41 -2.18
C PRO A 215 -13.94 7.80 -3.58
N GLN A 216 -13.58 6.79 -4.38
CA GLN A 216 -13.07 7.02 -5.74
C GLN A 216 -14.22 7.02 -6.74
N PRO A 217 -14.36 8.04 -7.61
CA PRO A 217 -15.33 8.00 -8.70
C PRO A 217 -15.23 6.71 -9.51
N ASN A 218 -16.38 6.17 -9.93
CA ASN A 218 -16.49 4.91 -10.67
C ASN A 218 -16.02 3.65 -9.89
N SER A 219 -16.02 3.71 -8.57
CA SER A 219 -15.83 2.52 -7.72
C SER A 219 -17.18 2.06 -7.14
N PRO A 220 -17.40 0.74 -6.94
CA PRO A 220 -18.64 0.25 -6.34
C PRO A 220 -19.00 0.91 -5.00
N LEU A 221 -18.00 1.24 -4.17
CA LEU A 221 -18.23 1.89 -2.89
C LEU A 221 -18.62 3.37 -3.02
N PHE A 222 -18.11 4.06 -4.05
CA PHE A 222 -18.57 5.42 -4.40
C PHE A 222 -20.01 5.40 -4.92
N GLU A 223 -20.38 4.45 -5.78
CA GLU A 223 -21.77 4.30 -6.23
C GLU A 223 -22.72 3.98 -5.06
N ALA A 224 -22.27 3.16 -4.10
CA ALA A 224 -23.04 2.87 -2.89
C ALA A 224 -23.22 4.13 -2.02
N MET A 225 -22.21 4.99 -1.95
CA MET A 225 -22.28 6.28 -1.28
C MET A 225 -23.31 7.21 -1.94
N GLU A 226 -23.26 7.38 -3.26
CA GLU A 226 -24.20 8.22 -4.00
C GLU A 226 -25.66 7.75 -3.86
N LYS A 227 -25.86 6.45 -3.72
CA LYS A 227 -27.18 5.84 -3.49
C LYS A 227 -27.62 5.87 -2.02
N GLY A 228 -26.81 6.40 -1.10
CA GLY A 228 -27.08 6.42 0.33
C GLY A 228 -27.02 5.06 1.02
N ILE A 229 -26.47 4.04 0.36
CA ILE A 229 -26.30 2.68 0.89
C ILE A 229 -25.08 2.62 1.82
N PHE A 230 -24.02 3.35 1.47
CA PHE A 230 -22.84 3.52 2.29
C PHE A 230 -22.81 4.94 2.86
N GLN A 231 -22.80 5.08 4.19
CA GLN A 231 -22.62 6.37 4.84
C GLN A 231 -21.14 6.57 5.17
N PRO A 232 -20.45 7.52 4.51
CA PRO A 232 -19.05 7.77 4.79
C PRO A 232 -18.84 8.24 6.23
N ALA A 233 -17.78 7.74 6.89
CA ALA A 233 -17.43 8.16 8.25
C ALA A 233 -17.05 9.65 8.29
N SER A 234 -17.61 10.40 9.23
CA SER A 234 -17.27 11.78 9.57
C SER A 234 -15.85 11.91 10.14
N PRO A 235 -15.27 13.11 10.16
CA PRO A 235 -14.01 13.40 10.83
C PRO A 235 -13.98 12.88 12.27
N GLU A 236 -15.02 13.11 13.04
CA GLU A 236 -15.12 12.66 14.43
C GLU A 236 -15.08 11.13 14.51
N THR A 237 -15.79 10.43 13.63
CA THR A 237 -15.77 8.97 13.57
C THR A 237 -14.41 8.42 13.16
N ILE A 238 -13.74 9.02 12.16
CA ILE A 238 -12.40 8.63 11.73
C ILE A 238 -11.38 8.82 12.87
N LEU A 239 -11.48 9.93 13.62
CA LEU A 239 -10.61 10.18 14.77
C LEU A 239 -10.88 9.19 15.91
N LYS A 240 -12.15 8.91 16.25
CA LYS A 240 -12.52 7.88 17.24
C LYS A 240 -12.01 6.49 16.83
N GLU A 241 -12.16 6.13 15.56
CA GLU A 241 -11.65 4.88 14.99
C GLU A 241 -10.13 4.78 15.13
N THR A 242 -9.41 5.86 14.79
CA THR A 242 -7.95 5.92 14.89
C THR A 242 -7.49 5.81 16.34
N LYS A 243 -8.18 6.49 17.28
CA LYS A 243 -7.90 6.40 18.72
C LYS A 243 -8.10 4.97 19.22
N LEU A 244 -9.24 4.36 18.93
CA LEU A 244 -9.54 2.98 19.34
C LEU A 244 -8.53 1.99 18.77
N LEU A 245 -8.13 2.16 17.50
CA LEU A 245 -7.07 1.36 16.89
C LEU A 245 -5.77 1.48 17.69
N LEU A 246 -5.30 2.70 17.98
CA LEU A 246 -4.07 2.93 18.77
C LEU A 246 -4.13 2.34 20.18
N GLU A 247 -5.27 2.49 20.87
CA GLU A 247 -5.48 1.91 22.20
C GLU A 247 -5.35 0.38 22.19
N LYS A 248 -5.86 -0.28 21.14
CA LYS A 248 -5.84 -1.74 20.99
C LYS A 248 -4.52 -2.30 20.47
N LEU A 249 -3.67 -1.48 19.85
CA LEU A 249 -2.39 -1.92 19.29
C LEU A 249 -1.39 -2.32 20.39
N GLN A 250 -0.76 -3.47 20.23
CA GLN A 250 0.26 -4.04 21.12
C GLN A 250 1.43 -4.52 20.25
N VAL A 251 2.08 -3.58 19.59
CA VAL A 251 3.11 -3.80 18.58
C VAL A 251 4.30 -2.88 18.80
N THR A 252 5.40 -3.21 18.14
CA THR A 252 6.62 -2.40 18.09
C THR A 252 6.76 -1.60 16.79
N SER A 253 5.67 -1.47 16.04
CA SER A 253 5.66 -0.85 14.71
C SER A 253 5.94 0.65 14.73
N GLN A 254 6.44 1.18 13.61
CA GLN A 254 6.33 2.60 13.31
C GLN A 254 4.91 2.90 12.79
N PHE A 255 4.15 3.73 13.49
CA PHE A 255 2.85 4.23 13.04
C PHE A 255 3.03 5.51 12.20
N LEU A 256 2.38 5.58 11.04
CA LEU A 256 2.57 6.66 10.07
C LEU A 256 1.24 7.12 9.46
N SER A 257 0.92 8.38 9.69
CA SER A 257 -0.17 9.12 9.05
C SER A 257 0.38 10.06 7.95
N ASP A 258 1.13 9.52 6.99
CA ASP A 258 1.97 10.30 6.06
C ASP A 258 1.34 10.60 4.70
N HIS A 259 0.01 10.60 4.65
CA HIS A 259 -0.74 10.89 3.43
C HIS A 259 -1.64 12.10 3.61
N ILE A 260 -1.77 12.89 2.54
CA ILE A 260 -2.58 14.12 2.51
C ILE A 260 -4.06 13.89 2.85
N SER A 261 -4.56 12.66 2.67
CA SER A 261 -5.91 12.28 3.07
C SER A 261 -6.15 12.31 4.57
N ASN A 262 -5.09 12.20 5.37
CA ASN A 262 -5.23 11.99 6.80
C ASN A 262 -5.56 13.28 7.52
N LEU A 263 -6.37 13.16 8.57
CA LEU A 263 -6.89 14.33 9.29
C LEU A 263 -5.83 14.95 10.21
N LEU A 264 -5.04 14.10 10.87
CA LEU A 264 -3.99 14.50 11.80
C LEU A 264 -2.63 13.88 11.44
N PRO A 265 -1.51 14.59 11.68
CA PRO A 265 -0.15 14.12 11.41
C PRO A 265 0.35 13.18 12.53
N LEU A 266 -0.34 12.05 12.72
CA LEU A 266 -0.01 11.05 13.72
C LEU A 266 1.18 10.20 13.26
N HIS A 267 2.35 10.44 13.82
CA HIS A 267 3.56 9.68 13.55
C HIS A 267 4.27 9.36 14.85
N GLY A 268 4.61 8.10 15.06
CA GLY A 268 5.36 7.72 16.25
C GLY A 268 5.77 6.25 16.27
N LYS A 269 6.82 5.97 17.04
CA LYS A 269 7.23 4.61 17.37
C LYS A 269 6.30 4.06 18.47
N LEU A 270 5.73 2.87 18.25
CA LEU A 270 4.91 2.18 19.24
C LEU A 270 5.79 1.20 20.06
N PRO A 271 5.52 1.03 21.37
CA PRO A 271 4.48 1.72 22.16
C PRO A 271 4.86 3.11 22.68
N GLU A 272 6.12 3.55 22.51
CA GLU A 272 6.72 4.69 23.23
C GLU A 272 6.02 6.04 22.99
N GLU A 273 5.48 6.26 21.79
CA GLU A 273 4.79 7.50 21.41
C GLU A 273 3.28 7.33 21.27
N LYS A 274 2.71 6.21 21.77
CA LYS A 274 1.29 5.93 21.65
C LYS A 274 0.43 6.97 22.36
N GLU A 275 0.72 7.24 23.64
CA GLU A 275 -0.06 8.15 24.48
C GLU A 275 -0.05 9.57 23.91
N LYS A 276 1.09 10.01 23.37
CA LYS A 276 1.21 11.28 22.65
C LYS A 276 0.28 11.35 21.45
N MET A 277 0.23 10.31 20.62
CA MET A 277 -0.69 10.27 19.47
C MET A 277 -2.16 10.23 19.91
N ILE A 278 -2.50 9.52 20.99
CA ILE A 278 -3.85 9.49 21.54
C ILE A 278 -4.25 10.90 22.02
N GLN A 279 -3.38 11.60 22.74
CA GLN A 279 -3.63 12.97 23.20
C GLN A 279 -3.88 13.93 22.03
N MET A 280 -3.09 13.85 20.95
CA MET A 280 -3.31 14.65 19.74
C MET A 280 -4.70 14.41 19.13
N ILE A 281 -5.21 13.18 19.19
CA ILE A 281 -6.55 12.86 18.70
C ILE A 281 -7.63 13.45 19.62
N GLU A 282 -7.44 13.39 20.94
CA GLU A 282 -8.38 13.97 21.91
C GLU A 282 -8.48 15.50 21.77
N GLU A 283 -7.34 16.16 21.56
CA GLU A 283 -7.28 17.60 21.26
C GLU A 283 -8.01 17.91 19.94
N GLY A 284 -7.75 17.14 18.87
CA GLY A 284 -8.44 17.31 17.60
C GLY A 284 -9.96 17.06 17.67
N LEU A 285 -10.41 16.07 18.46
CA LEU A 285 -11.83 15.82 18.70
C LEU A 285 -12.50 16.96 19.46
N LYS A 286 -11.80 17.55 20.44
CA LYS A 286 -12.29 18.71 21.17
C LYS A 286 -12.44 19.92 20.24
N GLU A 287 -11.42 20.19 19.42
CA GLU A 287 -11.43 21.32 18.49
C GLU A 287 -12.56 21.19 17.45
N LEU A 288 -12.81 19.99 16.93
CA LEU A 288 -13.94 19.72 16.02
C LEU A 288 -15.30 20.00 16.66
N GLY A 289 -15.45 19.80 17.97
CA GLY A 289 -16.69 20.10 18.69
C GLY A 289 -16.93 21.60 18.92
N GLU A 290 -15.89 22.43 18.76
CA GLU A 290 -15.92 23.87 19.01
C GLU A 290 -15.79 24.72 17.72
N ASN A 291 -15.39 24.11 16.60
CA ASN A 291 -15.03 24.80 15.36
C ASN A 291 -15.63 24.13 14.10
N ASP A 292 -16.77 24.65 13.64
CA ASP A 292 -17.45 24.17 12.44
C ASP A 292 -16.61 24.32 11.16
N LEU A 293 -15.77 25.36 11.06
CA LEU A 293 -14.92 25.58 9.88
C LEU A 293 -13.84 24.49 9.76
N LEU A 294 -13.27 24.05 10.88
CA LEU A 294 -12.32 22.94 10.90
C LEU A 294 -12.99 21.64 10.45
N ARG A 295 -14.22 21.41 10.90
CA ARG A 295 -15.01 20.24 10.49
C ARG A 295 -15.24 20.25 8.99
N GLU A 296 -15.66 21.38 8.42
CA GLU A 296 -15.82 21.54 6.97
C GLU A 296 -14.50 21.31 6.23
N GLU A 297 -13.37 21.86 6.69
CA GLU A 297 -12.06 21.63 6.09
C GLU A 297 -11.68 20.14 6.06
N MET A 298 -11.87 19.44 7.18
CA MET A 298 -11.58 18.02 7.28
C MET A 298 -12.51 17.19 6.38
N GLU A 299 -13.80 17.54 6.32
CA GLU A 299 -14.76 16.90 5.40
C GLU A 299 -14.36 17.10 3.93
N MET A 300 -13.87 18.29 3.57
CA MET A 300 -13.42 18.58 2.21
C MET A 300 -12.25 17.68 1.77
N ARG A 301 -11.47 17.10 2.69
CA ARG A 301 -10.42 16.12 2.35
C ARG A 301 -10.97 14.85 1.70
N ARG A 302 -12.26 14.56 1.88
CA ARG A 302 -12.96 13.46 1.18
C ARG A 302 -13.08 13.69 -0.33
N HIS A 303 -12.72 14.88 -0.83
CA HIS A 303 -12.78 15.25 -2.24
C HIS A 303 -11.39 15.50 -2.87
N LEU A 304 -10.31 15.01 -2.26
CA LEU A 304 -8.92 15.21 -2.76
C LEU A 304 -8.59 14.47 -4.08
N THR A 305 -9.57 13.87 -4.75
CA THR A 305 -9.40 13.07 -5.99
C THR A 305 -9.82 13.82 -7.23
#